data_AF-A0AAV0RRK0-F1
#
_entry.id   AF-A0AAV0RRK0-F1
#
_cell.length_a   1.000
_cell.length_b   1.000
_cell.length_c   1.000
_cell.angle_alpha   90.00
_cell.angle_beta   90.00
_cell.angle_gamma   90.00
#
_symmetry.space_group_name_H-M   'P 1'
#
loop_
_entity.id
_entity.type
_entity.pdbx_description
1 polymer ?
#
loop_
_entity_poly.entity_id
_entity_poly.type
_entity_poly.pdbx_seq_one_letter_code
_entity_poly.pdbx_strand_id
1 'polypeptide(L)'
;MLLNLSVQFGGGKTIRPGDVLETEEERASKDARTRQLVAAYRKKVGLNIDPKLKSECDKTLKDGDSLMDSGKLNDALTYYQTVMDKLPFQSELHGLAALQWSICQDSLNRPNEARAVYEKLQSHPNPKVSKRARQLMFSFQAMEMMKVTGSNFSLDNPGYQDYFEKFVQDKTNYSATNDEGEEGKDYELEKRTR
;
A
#
# COMPACT_ATOMS: atom_id res chain seq x y z
N MET A 1 13.19 15.11 -50.77
CA MET A 1 14.26 14.77 -49.81
C MET A 1 13.76 13.66 -48.91
N LEU A 2 14.20 12.42 -49.13
CA LEU A 2 13.86 11.29 -48.28
C LEU A 2 14.94 11.15 -47.19
N LEU A 3 14.55 11.26 -45.93
CA LEU A 3 15.45 11.01 -44.79
C LEU A 3 15.72 9.50 -44.70
N ASN A 4 16.95 9.07 -45.00
CA ASN A 4 17.37 7.67 -44.79
C ASN A 4 17.62 7.42 -43.29
N LEU A 5 16.58 7.04 -42.55
CA LEU A 5 16.66 6.77 -41.09
C LEU A 5 17.64 5.64 -40.73
N SER A 6 17.94 4.71 -41.63
CA SER A 6 18.85 3.58 -41.39
C SER A 6 20.29 4.02 -41.13
N VAL A 7 20.72 5.13 -41.73
CA VAL A 7 22.06 5.69 -41.54
C VAL A 7 22.15 6.45 -40.20
N GLN A 8 21.04 7.02 -39.76
CA GLN A 8 21.00 7.89 -38.57
C GLN A 8 20.81 7.11 -37.25
N PHE A 9 20.15 5.94 -37.27
CA PHE A 9 19.76 5.20 -36.06
C PHE A 9 20.27 3.75 -35.97
N GLY A 10 21.19 3.35 -36.85
CA GLY A 10 21.95 2.11 -36.65
C GLY A 10 21.65 0.99 -37.63
N GLY A 11 22.15 1.13 -38.85
CA GLY A 11 22.72 -0.03 -39.53
C GLY A 11 23.86 -0.57 -38.66
N GLY A 12 23.73 -1.80 -38.16
CA GLY A 12 24.71 -2.41 -37.28
C GLY A 12 26.12 -2.28 -37.84
N LYS A 13 27.02 -1.63 -37.10
CA LYS A 13 28.43 -1.52 -37.48
C LYS A 13 29.02 -2.94 -37.52
N THR A 14 29.56 -3.36 -38.66
CA THR A 14 30.40 -4.57 -38.73
C THR A 14 31.72 -4.27 -38.03
N ILE A 15 31.85 -4.77 -36.80
CA ILE A 15 33.02 -4.57 -35.94
C ILE A 15 34.00 -5.72 -36.15
N ARG A 16 35.28 -5.44 -36.35
CA ARG A 16 36.31 -6.49 -36.41
C ARG A 16 36.89 -6.75 -35.02
N PRO A 17 37.38 -7.96 -34.73
CA PRO A 17 38.05 -8.24 -33.46
C PRO A 17 39.24 -7.28 -33.26
N GLY A 18 39.18 -6.42 -32.23
CA GLY A 18 40.23 -5.45 -31.89
C GLY A 18 39.93 -3.98 -32.20
N ASP A 19 38.83 -3.65 -32.88
CA ASP A 19 38.46 -2.25 -33.14
C ASP A 19 37.94 -1.55 -31.88
N VAL A 20 38.36 -0.30 -31.65
CA VAL A 20 37.83 0.54 -30.56
C VAL A 20 36.38 0.91 -30.88
N LEU A 21 35.46 0.33 -30.11
CA LEU A 21 34.01 0.41 -30.31
C LEU A 21 33.43 1.81 -30.15
N GLU A 22 33.98 2.60 -29.21
CA GLU A 22 33.50 3.92 -28.80
C GLU A 22 34.68 4.78 -28.37
N THR A 23 34.68 6.07 -28.74
CA THR A 23 35.66 7.03 -28.23
C THR A 23 35.38 7.32 -26.75
N GLU A 24 36.42 7.64 -25.98
CA GLU A 24 36.28 7.90 -24.53
C GLU A 24 35.28 9.04 -24.24
N GLU A 25 35.18 10.03 -25.12
CA GLU A 25 34.22 11.13 -25.04
C GLU A 25 32.76 10.70 -25.32
N GLU A 26 32.54 9.84 -26.32
CA GLU A 26 31.19 9.28 -26.59
C GLU A 26 30.74 8.37 -25.43
N ARG A 27 31.65 7.62 -24.84
CA ARG A 27 31.36 6.79 -23.66
C ARG A 27 31.03 7.65 -22.44
N ALA A 28 31.82 8.69 -22.17
CA ALA A 28 31.59 9.60 -21.05
C ALA A 28 30.26 10.37 -21.18
N SER A 29 29.90 10.83 -22.38
CA SER A 29 28.63 11.53 -22.62
C SER A 29 27.42 10.60 -22.51
N LYS A 30 27.51 9.36 -23.02
CA LYS A 30 26.48 8.33 -22.83
C LYS A 30 26.33 7.93 -21.37
N ASP A 31 27.44 7.77 -20.64
CA ASP A 31 27.42 7.47 -19.21
C ASP A 31 26.80 8.62 -18.41
N ALA A 32 27.15 9.88 -18.71
CA ALA A 32 26.55 11.05 -18.07
C ALA A 32 25.04 11.12 -18.33
N ARG A 33 24.60 10.91 -19.57
CA ARG A 33 23.17 10.84 -19.91
C ARG A 33 22.46 9.72 -19.15
N THR A 34 23.08 8.54 -19.09
CA THR A 34 22.52 7.39 -18.37
C THR A 34 22.39 7.68 -16.89
N ARG A 35 23.41 8.27 -16.26
CA ARG A 35 23.38 8.72 -14.85
C ARG A 35 22.27 9.73 -14.60
N GLN A 36 22.09 10.71 -15.49
CA GLN A 36 21.00 11.70 -15.39
C GLN A 36 19.63 11.03 -15.49
N LEU A 37 19.43 10.11 -16.43
CA LEU A 37 18.17 9.38 -16.58
C LEU A 37 17.86 8.50 -15.37
N VAL A 38 18.86 7.79 -14.84
CA VAL A 38 18.72 6.99 -13.62
C VAL A 38 18.41 7.87 -12.41
N ALA A 39 19.07 9.02 -12.27
CA ALA A 39 18.79 9.97 -11.19
C ALA A 39 17.36 10.54 -11.28
N ALA A 40 16.92 10.93 -12.49
CA ALA A 40 15.56 11.40 -12.73
C ALA A 40 14.52 10.31 -12.43
N TYR A 41 14.78 9.06 -12.83
CA TYR A 41 13.92 7.92 -12.52
C TYR A 41 13.84 7.66 -11.01
N ARG A 42 14.98 7.62 -10.31
CA ARG A 42 15.03 7.43 -8.84
C ARG A 42 14.28 8.54 -8.11
N LYS A 43 14.36 9.79 -8.58
CA LYS A 43 13.60 10.90 -8.04
C LYS A 43 12.09 10.72 -8.28
N LYS A 44 11.69 10.33 -9.49
CA LYS A 44 10.28 10.11 -9.87
C LYS A 44 9.62 9.01 -9.05
N VAL A 45 10.33 7.90 -8.84
CA VAL A 45 9.82 6.74 -8.09
C VAL A 45 9.83 6.97 -6.57
N GLY A 46 10.37 8.10 -6.09
CA GLY A 46 10.51 8.36 -4.66
C GLY A 46 11.57 7.48 -4.00
N LEU A 47 12.56 7.01 -4.75
CA LEU A 47 13.69 6.25 -4.21
C LEU A 47 14.74 7.15 -3.55
N ASN A 48 14.73 8.45 -3.87
CA ASN A 48 15.64 9.48 -3.37
C ASN A 48 14.89 10.47 -2.46
N ILE A 49 14.22 9.96 -1.43
CA ILE A 49 13.58 10.79 -0.39
C ILE A 49 14.63 11.09 0.69
N ASP A 50 14.66 12.33 1.17
CA ASP A 50 15.50 12.71 2.33
C ASP A 50 15.20 11.78 3.52
N PRO A 51 16.21 11.09 4.10
CA PRO A 51 16.02 10.24 5.26
C PRO A 51 15.26 10.91 6.41
N LYS A 52 15.45 12.21 6.63
CA LYS A 52 14.72 12.96 7.68
C LYS A 52 13.23 13.02 7.37
N LEU A 53 12.88 13.45 6.16
CA LEU A 53 11.49 13.52 5.71
C LEU A 53 10.82 12.14 5.72
N LYS A 54 11.54 11.09 5.29
CA LYS A 54 11.05 9.71 5.35
C LYS A 54 10.74 9.30 6.78
N SER A 55 11.64 9.58 7.72
CA SER A 55 11.44 9.24 9.14
C SER A 55 10.30 10.01 9.78
N GLU A 56 10.09 11.26 9.40
CA GLU A 56 8.96 12.08 9.86
C GLU A 56 7.64 11.50 9.34
N CYS A 57 7.56 11.21 8.04
CA CYS A 57 6.36 10.64 7.43
C CYS A 57 6.04 9.24 7.99
N ASP A 58 7.06 8.42 8.28
CA ASP A 58 6.88 7.10 8.90
C ASP A 58 6.27 7.21 10.31
N LYS A 59 6.72 8.20 11.11
CA LYS A 59 6.12 8.49 12.41
C LYS A 59 4.68 8.96 12.27
N THR A 60 4.43 9.95 11.41
CA THR A 60 3.08 10.47 11.15
C THR A 60 2.12 9.37 10.70
N LEU A 61 2.58 8.44 9.85
CA LEU A 61 1.79 7.30 9.41
C LEU A 61 1.42 6.38 10.58
N LYS A 62 2.40 6.04 11.45
CA LYS A 62 2.17 5.21 12.65
C LYS A 62 1.25 5.86 13.68
N ASP A 63 1.35 7.18 13.85
CA ASP A 63 0.45 7.93 14.72
C ASP A 63 -0.98 7.89 14.17
N GLY A 64 -1.14 8.00 12.84
CA GLY A 64 -2.42 7.79 12.15
C GLY A 64 -2.97 6.37 12.33
N ASP A 65 -2.14 5.34 12.15
CA ASP A 65 -2.52 3.94 12.36
C ASP A 65 -2.99 3.69 13.80
N SER A 66 -2.31 4.26 14.79
CA SER A 66 -2.70 4.16 16.21
C SER A 66 -4.07 4.80 16.47
N LEU A 67 -4.40 5.91 15.79
CA LEU A 67 -5.72 6.54 15.88
C LEU A 67 -6.79 5.68 15.19
N MET A 68 -6.48 5.09 14.02
CA MET A 68 -7.37 4.18 13.32
C MET A 68 -7.71 2.96 14.19
N ASP A 69 -6.71 2.36 14.83
CA ASP A 69 -6.89 1.22 15.75
C ASP A 69 -7.76 1.59 16.96
N SER A 70 -7.69 2.84 17.42
CA SER A 70 -8.56 3.38 18.48
C SER A 70 -9.97 3.76 18.01
N GLY A 71 -10.27 3.63 16.72
CA GLY A 71 -11.56 3.99 16.11
C GLY A 71 -11.73 5.48 15.79
N LYS A 72 -10.70 6.31 15.98
CA LYS A 72 -10.72 7.76 15.70
C LYS A 72 -10.42 8.05 14.22
N LEU A 73 -11.28 7.55 13.34
CA LEU A 73 -11.07 7.57 11.88
C LEU A 73 -10.92 8.99 11.31
N ASN A 74 -11.74 9.94 11.74
CA ASN A 74 -11.67 11.34 11.26
C ASN A 74 -10.32 12.00 11.60
N ASP A 75 -9.79 11.72 12.81
CA ASP A 75 -8.49 12.26 13.21
C ASP A 75 -7.38 11.60 12.39
N ALA A 76 -7.43 10.28 12.21
CA ALA A 76 -6.46 9.50 11.43
C ALA A 76 -6.35 9.98 9.97
N LEU A 77 -7.47 10.38 9.33
CA LEU A 77 -7.47 10.90 7.97
C LEU A 77 -6.49 12.08 7.78
N THR A 78 -6.41 12.97 8.76
CA THR A 78 -5.51 14.14 8.69
C THR A 78 -4.05 13.72 8.63
N TYR A 79 -3.65 12.73 9.42
CA TYR A 79 -2.29 12.18 9.42
C TYR A 79 -1.95 11.56 8.06
N TYR A 80 -2.82 10.73 7.49
CA TYR A 80 -2.56 10.13 6.18
C TYR A 80 -2.49 11.18 5.07
N GLN A 81 -3.35 12.19 5.10
CA GLN A 81 -3.32 13.27 4.11
C GLN A 81 -2.00 14.04 4.16
N THR A 82 -1.48 14.36 5.35
CA THR A 82 -0.17 15.04 5.46
C THR A 82 0.98 14.23 4.89
N VAL A 83 0.94 12.89 5.01
CA VAL A 83 1.95 12.00 4.40
C VAL A 83 1.80 11.98 2.88
N MET A 84 0.56 11.93 2.38
CA MET A 84 0.26 11.94 0.95
C MET A 84 0.68 13.24 0.27
N ASP A 85 0.56 14.38 0.96
CA ASP A 85 0.96 15.69 0.43
C ASP A 85 2.49 15.87 0.38
N LYS A 86 3.22 15.26 1.31
CA LYS A 86 4.69 15.36 1.40
C LYS A 86 5.43 14.44 0.43
N LEU A 87 4.82 13.32 0.03
CA LEU A 87 5.49 12.25 -0.69
C LEU A 87 4.87 11.97 -2.06
N PRO A 88 5.68 11.59 -3.06
CA PRO A 88 5.15 11.25 -4.38
C PRO A 88 4.32 9.96 -4.33
N PHE A 89 3.28 9.88 -5.17
CA PHE A 89 2.36 8.74 -5.24
C PHE A 89 3.04 7.38 -5.36
N GLN A 90 4.15 7.30 -6.12
CA GLN A 90 4.88 6.06 -6.36
C GLN A 90 5.69 5.55 -5.16
N SER A 91 5.86 6.38 -4.12
CA SER A 91 6.60 6.00 -2.93
C SER A 91 5.81 4.99 -2.10
N GLU A 92 6.54 4.10 -1.42
CA GLU A 92 5.93 3.08 -0.57
C GLU A 92 5.06 3.68 0.54
N LEU A 93 5.55 4.72 1.23
CA LEU A 93 4.83 5.38 2.31
C LEU A 93 3.55 6.08 1.83
N HIS A 94 3.59 6.76 0.67
CA HIS A 94 2.38 7.34 0.09
C HIS A 94 1.36 6.24 -0.24
N GLY A 95 1.79 5.15 -0.87
CA GLY A 95 0.90 4.04 -1.20
C GLY A 95 0.24 3.41 0.03
N LEU A 96 0.97 3.27 1.14
CA LEU A 96 0.42 2.78 2.40
C LEU A 96 -0.56 3.78 3.03
N ALA A 97 -0.18 5.07 3.12
CA ALA A 97 -1.05 6.12 3.64
C ALA A 97 -2.35 6.25 2.84
N ALA A 98 -2.27 6.23 1.51
CA ALA A 98 -3.43 6.29 0.63
C ALA A 98 -4.34 5.05 0.79
N LEU A 99 -3.76 3.88 1.03
CA LEU A 99 -4.52 2.66 1.31
C LEU A 99 -5.31 2.79 2.62
N GLN A 100 -4.66 3.21 3.70
CA GLN A 100 -5.31 3.39 5.01
C GLN A 100 -6.35 4.51 4.99
N TRP A 101 -6.04 5.62 4.33
CA TRP A 101 -6.98 6.72 4.11
C TRP A 101 -8.26 6.23 3.42
N SER A 102 -8.12 5.39 2.39
CA SER A 102 -9.27 4.82 1.67
C SER A 102 -10.11 3.89 2.56
N ILE A 103 -9.46 3.10 3.43
CA ILE A 103 -10.15 2.22 4.39
C ILE A 103 -10.93 3.06 5.41
N CYS A 104 -10.35 4.15 5.89
CA CYS A 104 -11.03 5.10 6.77
C CYS A 104 -12.25 5.72 6.08
N GLN A 105 -12.12 6.13 4.82
CA GLN A 105 -13.23 6.71 4.06
C GLN A 105 -14.36 5.71 3.81
N ASP A 106 -14.03 4.46 3.48
CA ASP A 106 -15.01 3.39 3.31
C ASP A 106 -15.79 3.16 4.62
N SER A 107 -15.08 3.10 5.74
CA SER A 107 -15.64 2.95 7.09
C SER A 107 -16.50 4.15 7.53
N LEU A 108 -16.22 5.34 7.00
CA LEU A 108 -16.98 6.57 7.25
C LEU A 108 -18.18 6.74 6.30
N ASN A 109 -18.63 5.66 5.65
CA ASN A 109 -19.72 5.65 4.67
C ASN A 109 -19.47 6.57 3.46
N ARG A 110 -18.21 6.72 3.04
CA ARG A 110 -17.81 7.44 1.82
C ARG A 110 -17.19 6.47 0.79
N PRO A 111 -17.92 5.45 0.33
CA PRO A 111 -17.39 4.40 -0.54
C PRO A 111 -16.92 4.92 -1.91
N ASN A 112 -17.52 6.00 -2.40
CA ASN A 112 -17.15 6.60 -3.70
C ASN A 112 -15.74 7.19 -3.67
N GLU A 113 -15.38 7.87 -2.57
CA GLU A 113 -14.04 8.43 -2.37
C GLU A 113 -13.01 7.32 -2.22
N ALA A 114 -13.34 6.28 -1.44
CA ALA A 114 -12.50 5.11 -1.26
C ALA A 114 -12.24 4.38 -2.60
N ARG A 115 -13.29 4.12 -3.40
CA ARG A 115 -13.21 3.45 -4.71
C ARG A 115 -12.28 4.21 -5.66
N ALA A 116 -12.42 5.54 -5.75
CA ALA A 116 -11.58 6.36 -6.63
C ALA A 116 -10.08 6.28 -6.30
N VAL A 117 -9.73 6.08 -5.03
CA VAL A 117 -8.33 5.90 -4.62
C VAL A 117 -7.87 4.46 -4.83
N TYR A 118 -8.70 3.46 -4.49
CA TYR A 118 -8.35 2.05 -4.74
C TYR A 118 -8.09 1.77 -6.22
N GLU A 119 -8.89 2.35 -7.12
CA GLU A 119 -8.68 2.25 -8.56
C GLU A 119 -7.28 2.70 -8.98
N LYS A 120 -6.81 3.84 -8.45
CA LYS A 120 -5.46 4.35 -8.70
C LYS A 120 -4.40 3.42 -8.11
N LEU A 121 -4.62 2.93 -6.89
CA LEU A 121 -3.68 2.06 -6.16
C LEU A 121 -3.49 0.67 -6.81
N GLN A 122 -4.41 0.20 -7.65
CA GLN A 122 -4.24 -1.07 -8.39
C GLN A 122 -2.96 -1.07 -9.27
N SER A 123 -2.57 0.11 -9.76
CA SER A 123 -1.39 0.32 -10.61
C SER A 123 -0.13 0.74 -9.82
N HIS A 124 -0.20 0.73 -8.49
CA HIS A 124 0.89 1.23 -7.64
C HIS A 124 2.14 0.31 -7.75
N PRO A 125 3.36 0.89 -7.77
CA PRO A 125 4.60 0.10 -7.89
C PRO A 125 4.82 -0.92 -6.77
N ASN A 126 4.36 -0.62 -5.55
CA ASN A 126 4.46 -1.56 -4.41
C ASN A 126 3.44 -2.70 -4.57
N PRO A 127 3.87 -3.98 -4.63
CA PRO A 127 3.00 -5.12 -4.83
C PRO A 127 2.05 -5.37 -3.65
N LYS A 128 2.43 -5.04 -2.41
CA LYS A 128 1.58 -5.22 -1.24
C LYS A 128 0.36 -4.29 -1.30
N VAL A 129 0.61 -3.02 -1.61
CA VAL A 129 -0.43 -1.99 -1.76
C VAL A 129 -1.36 -2.34 -2.92
N SER A 130 -0.81 -2.66 -4.10
CA SER A 130 -1.65 -2.98 -5.27
C SER A 130 -2.47 -4.26 -5.10
N LYS A 131 -1.92 -5.28 -4.44
CA LYS A 131 -2.65 -6.52 -4.14
C LYS A 131 -3.81 -6.26 -3.18
N ARG A 132 -3.60 -5.48 -2.12
CA ARG A 132 -4.65 -5.11 -1.16
C ARG A 132 -5.72 -4.23 -1.82
N ALA A 133 -5.34 -3.25 -2.62
CA ALA A 133 -6.28 -2.41 -3.36
C ALA A 133 -7.15 -3.23 -4.32
N ARG A 134 -6.57 -4.19 -5.06
CA ARG A 134 -7.35 -5.13 -5.89
C ARG A 134 -8.33 -5.94 -5.07
N GLN A 135 -7.90 -6.50 -3.93
CA GLN A 135 -8.77 -7.27 -3.04
C GLN A 135 -9.97 -6.45 -2.57
N LEU A 136 -9.76 -5.18 -2.20
CA LEU A 136 -10.82 -4.26 -1.79
C LEU A 136 -11.72 -3.89 -2.99
N MET A 137 -11.17 -3.64 -4.18
CA MET A 137 -12.00 -3.42 -5.37
C MET A 137 -12.89 -4.61 -5.72
N PHE A 138 -12.43 -5.84 -5.47
CA PHE A 138 -13.26 -7.03 -5.66
C PHE A 138 -14.48 -7.05 -4.72
N SER A 139 -14.37 -6.55 -3.48
CA SER A 139 -15.54 -6.46 -2.60
C SER A 139 -16.58 -5.48 -3.14
N PHE A 140 -16.14 -4.35 -3.69
CA PHE A 140 -17.02 -3.41 -4.39
C PHE A 140 -17.73 -4.02 -5.60
N GLN A 141 -17.01 -4.78 -6.42
CA GLN A 141 -17.60 -5.50 -7.55
C GLN A 141 -18.60 -6.57 -7.08
N ALA A 142 -18.27 -7.30 -6.02
CA ALA A 142 -19.17 -8.30 -5.44
C ALA A 142 -20.46 -7.66 -4.90
N MET A 143 -20.36 -6.53 -4.18
CA MET A 143 -21.52 -5.78 -3.71
C MET A 143 -22.44 -5.34 -4.86
N GLU A 144 -21.86 -4.90 -5.97
CA GLU A 144 -22.59 -4.50 -7.18
C GLU A 144 -23.30 -5.70 -7.83
N MET A 145 -22.61 -6.84 -7.99
CA MET A 145 -23.19 -8.07 -8.53
C MET A 145 -24.32 -8.61 -7.65
N MET A 146 -24.19 -8.49 -6.33
CA MET A 146 -25.21 -8.89 -5.36
C MET A 146 -26.33 -7.85 -5.18
N LYS A 147 -26.28 -6.72 -5.90
CA LYS A 147 -27.24 -5.60 -5.80
C LYS A 147 -27.42 -5.10 -4.36
N VAL A 148 -26.34 -5.08 -3.57
CA VAL A 148 -26.35 -4.55 -2.20
C VAL A 148 -26.44 -3.03 -2.28
N THR A 149 -27.65 -2.49 -2.30
CA THR A 149 -27.92 -1.05 -2.34
C THR A 149 -28.05 -0.50 -0.93
N GLY A 150 -26.91 -0.25 -0.28
CA GLY A 150 -26.88 0.32 1.06
C GLY A 150 -27.49 -0.59 2.13
N SER A 151 -27.13 -0.33 3.38
CA SER A 151 -27.66 -1.06 4.53
C SER A 151 -29.08 -0.59 4.84
N ASN A 152 -30.08 -1.17 4.17
CA ASN A 152 -31.42 -1.33 4.78
C ASN A 152 -31.34 -2.47 5.82
N PHE A 153 -30.33 -2.45 6.69
CA PHE A 153 -30.32 -3.28 7.89
C PHE A 153 -31.32 -2.62 8.83
N SER A 154 -32.59 -2.94 8.64
CA SER A 154 -33.61 -2.64 9.64
C SER A 154 -33.13 -3.22 10.97
N LEU A 155 -32.81 -2.33 11.91
CA LEU A 155 -32.60 -2.66 13.33
C LEU A 155 -33.88 -3.23 13.99
N ASP A 156 -34.97 -3.33 13.23
CA ASP A 156 -36.29 -3.80 13.65
C ASP A 156 -36.34 -5.28 14.07
N ASN A 157 -35.23 -6.02 13.97
CA ASN A 157 -35.14 -7.39 14.48
C ASN A 157 -34.26 -7.45 15.74
N PRO A 158 -34.84 -7.29 16.95
CA PRO A 158 -34.10 -7.23 18.21
C PRO A 158 -33.43 -8.56 18.60
N GLY A 159 -33.72 -9.66 17.88
CA GLY A 159 -33.31 -11.01 18.28
C GLY A 159 -31.81 -11.23 18.43
N TYR A 160 -30.97 -10.39 17.82
CA TYR A 160 -29.51 -10.46 17.95
C TYR A 160 -28.86 -9.30 18.74
N GLN A 161 -29.60 -8.24 19.07
CA GLN A 161 -29.04 -7.07 19.77
C GLN A 161 -28.48 -7.44 21.15
N ASP A 162 -29.20 -8.25 21.92
CA ASP A 162 -28.79 -8.72 23.25
C ASP A 162 -27.41 -9.40 23.25
N TYR A 163 -27.04 -10.09 22.16
CA TYR A 163 -25.72 -10.73 22.07
C TYR A 163 -24.60 -9.70 21.95
N PHE A 164 -24.81 -8.62 21.18
CA PHE A 164 -23.82 -7.57 20.99
C PHE A 164 -23.72 -6.63 22.20
N GLU A 165 -24.84 -6.34 22.87
CA GLU A 165 -24.86 -5.46 24.04
C GLU A 165 -24.09 -6.05 25.24
N LYS A 166 -24.16 -7.38 25.44
CA LYS A 166 -23.37 -8.08 26.48
C LYS A 166 -21.86 -7.86 26.32
N PHE A 167 -21.35 -7.84 25.09
CA PHE A 167 -19.93 -7.58 24.82
C PHE A 167 -19.50 -6.13 25.09
N VAL A 168 -20.42 -5.17 24.98
CA VAL A 168 -20.11 -3.77 25.27
C VAL A 168 -20.05 -3.54 26.78
N GLN A 169 -20.91 -4.22 27.55
CA GLN A 169 -20.95 -4.14 29.01
C GLN A 169 -19.69 -4.77 29.66
N ASP A 170 -19.17 -5.87 29.11
CA ASP A 170 -18.00 -6.57 29.65
C ASP A 170 -16.63 -5.90 29.35
N LYS A 171 -16.60 -4.89 28.47
CA LYS A 171 -15.36 -4.20 28.08
C LYS A 171 -14.77 -3.25 29.14
N THR A 172 -15.42 -3.10 30.29
CA THR A 172 -14.83 -2.34 31.41
C THR A 172 -13.76 -3.11 32.18
N ASN A 173 -13.58 -4.42 31.90
CA ASN A 173 -12.64 -5.29 32.64
C ASN A 173 -11.64 -6.07 31.79
N TYR A 174 -11.37 -5.68 30.54
CA TYR A 174 -10.21 -6.26 29.83
C TYR A 174 -8.92 -5.55 30.26
N SER A 175 -8.45 -5.83 31.48
CA SER A 175 -7.04 -5.58 31.80
C SER A 175 -6.24 -6.57 30.95
N ALA A 176 -5.44 -6.05 30.01
CA ALA A 176 -4.42 -6.82 29.32
C ALA A 176 -3.41 -7.32 30.37
N THR A 177 -3.72 -8.45 31.00
CA THR A 177 -2.71 -9.27 31.66
C THR A 177 -2.12 -10.15 30.57
N ASN A 178 -0.80 -10.08 30.48
CA ASN A 178 0.01 -10.79 29.51
C ASN A 178 -0.31 -12.28 29.58
N ASP A 179 -0.95 -12.82 28.54
CA ASP A 179 -1.09 -14.27 28.38
C ASP A 179 0.02 -14.74 27.42
N GLU A 180 1.25 -14.67 27.93
CA GLU A 180 2.31 -15.56 27.49
C GLU A 180 2.18 -16.85 28.32
N GLY A 181 1.60 -17.90 27.74
CA GLY A 181 1.80 -19.27 28.23
C GLY A 181 0.56 -20.17 28.23
N GLU A 182 0.44 -21.02 27.23
CA GLU A 182 0.50 -22.49 27.37
C GLU A 182 -0.02 -23.16 26.08
N GLU A 183 0.82 -23.17 25.03
CA GLU A 183 0.71 -24.20 24.00
C GLU A 183 1.53 -25.42 24.45
N GLY A 184 0.84 -26.55 24.63
CA GLY A 184 1.43 -27.87 24.42
C GLY A 184 1.64 -28.74 25.65
N LYS A 185 0.58 -29.40 26.13
CA LYS A 185 0.68 -30.69 26.85
C LYS A 185 -0.56 -31.54 26.61
N ASP A 186 -0.71 -32.10 25.41
CA ASP A 186 -1.74 -33.10 25.13
C ASP A 186 -1.26 -34.17 24.13
N TYR A 187 0.00 -34.64 24.23
CA TYR A 187 0.45 -35.85 23.53
C TYR A 187 1.56 -36.61 24.27
N GLU A 188 1.36 -36.97 25.54
CA GLU A 188 2.24 -37.98 26.17
C GLU A 188 1.58 -38.75 27.32
N LEU A 189 0.42 -39.37 27.08
CA LEU A 189 -0.23 -40.25 28.06
C LEU A 189 -0.62 -41.64 27.54
N GLU A 190 -0.06 -42.09 26.41
CA GLU A 190 -0.33 -43.43 25.86
C GLU A 190 0.91 -44.29 25.60
N LYS A 191 1.92 -44.18 26.47
CA LYS A 191 3.00 -45.18 26.56
C LYS A 191 3.38 -45.51 28.00
N ARG A 192 2.40 -45.85 28.83
CA ARG A 192 2.69 -46.57 30.08
C ARG A 192 1.50 -47.34 30.66
N THR A 193 1.01 -48.32 29.90
CA THR A 193 0.33 -49.48 30.50
C THR A 193 0.86 -50.75 29.85
N ARG A 194 1.33 -51.62 30.75
CA ARG A 194 1.73 -53.02 30.58
C ARG A 194 0.88 -53.80 29.60
#